data_AF-K1SKE3-F1
#
_entry.id   AF-K1SKE3-F1
#
_cell.length_a   1.000
_cell.length_b   1.000
_cell.length_c   1.000
_cell.angle_alpha   90.00
_cell.angle_beta   90.00
_cell.angle_gamma   90.00
#
_symmetry.space_group_name_H-M   'P 1'
#
loop_
_entity.id
_entity.type
_entity.pdbx_description
1 polymer ?
#
loop_
_entity_poly.entity_id
_entity_poly.type
_entity_poly.pdbx_seq_one_letter_code
_entity_poly.pdbx_strand_id
1 'polypeptide(L)' 'MGAKITIDSATLMNKGLELIEAVWLFGLPEDKIQIVVQRESIVHSAVQFADHSVIAQLGVPDMRIPIQ' A
#
# COMPACT_ATOMS: atom_id res chain seq x y z
N MET A 1 13.27 9.98 0.26
CA MET A 1 13.49 8.57 0.68
C MET A 1 14.92 8.15 0.31
N GLY A 2 15.38 6.98 0.76
CA GLY A 2 16.72 6.46 0.41
C GLY A 2 16.84 6.02 -1.05
N ALA A 3 18.07 5.81 -1.54
CA ALA A 3 18.33 5.51 -2.95
C ALA A 3 17.68 4.20 -3.43
N LYS A 4 17.80 3.11 -2.66
CA LYS A 4 17.25 1.79 -3.02
C LYS A 4 15.74 1.84 -3.24
N ILE A 5 14.98 2.33 -2.26
CA ILE A 5 13.52 2.45 -2.35
C ILE A 5 13.08 3.41 -3.47
N THR A 6 13.90 4.42 -3.80
CA THR A 6 13.61 5.33 -4.91
C THR A 6 13.68 4.61 -6.25
N ILE A 7 14.70 3.78 -6.48
CA ILE A 7 14.82 2.97 -7.70
C ILE A 7 13.69 1.93 -7.77
N ASP A 8 13.39 1.27 -6.66
CA ASP A 8 12.31 0.28 -6.61
C ASP A 8 10.93 0.90 -6.87
N SER A 9 10.72 2.14 -6.43
CA SER A 9 9.49 2.88 -6.73
C SER A 9 9.41 3.21 -8.22
N ALA A 10 10.53 3.58 -8.85
CA ALA A 10 10.58 3.86 -10.28
C ALA A 10 10.32 2.61 -11.14
N THR A 11 10.66 1.42 -10.66
CA THR A 11 10.42 0.14 -11.35
C THR A 11 9.14 -0.57 -10.93
N LEU A 12 8.37 0.01 -9.99
CA LEU A 12 7.24 -0.62 -9.29
C LEU A 12 7.59 -1.87 -8.46
N MET A 13 8.87 -2.24 -8.38
CA MET A 13 9.34 -3.35 -7.55
C MET A 13 8.99 -3.13 -6.07
N ASN A 14 9.00 -1.87 -5.61
CA ASN A 14 8.62 -1.55 -4.23
C ASN A 14 7.19 -2.03 -3.94
N LYS A 15 6.26 -1.82 -4.88
CA LYS A 15 4.87 -2.26 -4.72
C LYS A 15 4.74 -3.79 -4.80
N GLY A 16 5.61 -4.45 -5.57
CA GLY A 16 5.71 -5.92 -5.57
C GLY A 16 6.18 -6.50 -4.24
N LEU A 17 7.15 -5.85 -3.58
CA LEU A 17 7.59 -6.24 -2.23
C LEU A 17 6.48 -6.01 -1.19
N GLU A 18 5.77 -4.88 -1.29
CA GLU A 18 4.62 -4.58 -0.42
C GLU A 18 3.44 -5.55 -0.62
N LEU A 19 3.24 -6.08 -1.84
CA LEU A 19 2.26 -7.16 -2.09
C LEU A 19 2.63 -8.42 -1.30
N ILE A 20 3.89 -8.86 -1.40
CA ILE A 20 4.38 -10.02 -0.66
C ILE A 20 4.21 -9.77 0.84
N GLU A 21 4.61 -8.60 1.34
CA GLU A 21 4.43 -8.21 2.73
C GLU A 21 2.96 -8.26 3.17
N ALA A 22 2.02 -7.73 2.37
CA ALA A 22 0.60 -7.77 2.69
C ALA A 22 0.02 -9.20 2.73
N VAL A 23 0.46 -10.10 1.83
CA VAL A 23 0.10 -11.53 1.88
C VAL A 23 0.53 -12.15 3.21
N TRP A 24 1.77 -11.87 3.64
CA TRP A 24 2.31 -12.43 4.88
C TRP A 24 1.71 -11.79 6.14
N LEU A 25 1.57 -10.46 6.19
CA LEU A 25 1.09 -9.74 7.37
C LEU A 25 -0.41 -9.98 7.63
N PHE A 26 -1.22 -10.05 6.57
CA PHE A 26 -2.68 -10.14 6.70
C PHE A 26 -3.22 -11.55 6.39
N GLY A 27 -2.38 -12.50 5.98
CA GLY A 27 -2.79 -13.87 5.67
C GLY A 27 -3.78 -13.97 4.51
N LEU A 28 -3.74 -12.99 3.59
CA LEU A 28 -4.62 -12.92 2.42
C LEU A 28 -3.92 -13.54 1.21
N PRO A 29 -4.64 -14.28 0.34
CA PRO A 29 -4.08 -14.72 -0.93
C PRO A 29 -3.89 -13.52 -1.87
N GLU A 30 -2.92 -13.62 -2.79
CA GLU A 30 -2.53 -12.53 -3.69
C GLU A 30 -3.68 -12.01 -4.56
N ASP A 31 -4.62 -12.87 -4.95
CA ASP A 31 -5.79 -12.55 -5.78
C ASP A 31 -6.81 -11.65 -5.06
N LYS A 32 -6.67 -11.51 -3.74
CA LYS A 32 -7.47 -10.58 -2.91
C LYS A 32 -6.81 -9.23 -2.71
N ILE A 33 -5.60 -9.00 -3.23
CA ILE A 33 -4.87 -7.74 -3.07
C ILE A 33 -4.77 -7.04 -4.42
N GLN A 34 -5.47 -5.90 -4.54
CA GLN A 34 -5.47 -5.11 -5.75
C GLN A 34 -4.43 -3.98 -5.68
N ILE A 35 -3.51 -3.95 -6.64
CA ILE A 35 -2.57 -2.84 -6.82
C ILE A 35 -3.24 -1.73 -7.65
N VAL A 36 -3.29 -0.52 -7.10
CA VAL A 36 -3.86 0.67 -7.76
C VAL A 36 -2.86 1.81 -7.72
N VAL A 37 -2.69 2.51 -8.84
CA VAL A 37 -1.86 3.73 -8.90
C VAL A 37 -2.71 4.94 -8.53
N GLN A 38 -2.38 5.56 -7.40
CA GLN A 38 -2.97 6.82 -6.94
C GLN A 38 -1.86 7.86 -6.84
N ARG A 39 -1.82 8.79 -7.80
CA ARG A 39 -0.64 9.66 -8.02
C ARG A 39 -0.47 10.71 -6.93
N GLU A 40 -1.57 11.15 -6.33
CA GLU A 40 -1.60 12.19 -5.31
C GLU A 40 -1.02 11.70 -3.97
N SER A 41 -0.90 10.38 -3.77
CA SER A 41 -0.44 9.73 -2.54
C SER A 41 -1.18 10.17 -1.27
N ILE A 42 -2.49 10.46 -1.41
CA ILE A 42 -3.37 10.86 -0.30
C ILE A 42 -4.11 9.67 0.29
N VAL A 43 -4.57 8.76 -0.57
CA VAL A 43 -5.13 7.47 -0.13
C VAL A 43 -3.96 6.50 0.00
N HIS A 44 -3.58 6.16 1.24
CA HIS A 44 -2.39 5.33 1.47
C HIS A 44 -2.67 3.83 1.26
N SER A 45 -3.86 3.36 1.61
CA SER A 45 -4.42 2.04 1.28
C SER A 45 -5.90 1.99 1.68
N ALA A 46 -6.61 0.96 1.22
CA ALA A 46 -7.99 0.71 1.58
C ALA A 46 -8.25 -0.79 1.78
N VAL A 47 -9.26 -1.10 2.60
CA VAL A 47 -9.74 -2.46 2.86
C VAL A 47 -11.20 -2.53 2.45
N GLN A 48 -11.53 -3.52 1.62
CA GLN A 48 -12.92 -3.88 1.31
C GLN A 48 -13.36 -5.03 2.20
N PHE A 49 -14.51 -4.87 2.86
CA PHE A 49 -15.12 -5.89 3.70
C PHE A 49 -16.12 -6.76 2.92
N ALA A 50 -16.56 -7.86 3.53
CA ALA A 50 -17.46 -8.83 2.90
C ALA A 50 -18.85 -8.24 2.55
N ASP A 51 -19.25 -7.15 3.18
CA ASP A 51 -20.47 -6.38 2.89
C ASP A 51 -20.29 -5.34 1.77
N HIS A 52 -19.13 -5.35 1.10
CA HIS A 52 -18.70 -4.40 0.08
C HIS A 52 -18.42 -2.97 0.59
N SER A 53 -18.47 -2.72 1.89
CA SER A 53 -17.99 -1.46 2.45
C SER A 53 -16.47 -1.33 2.26
N VAL A 54 -16.00 -0.11 2.06
CA VAL A 54 -14.58 0.20 1.88
C VAL A 54 -14.17 1.24 2.91
N ILE A 55 -13.16 0.91 3.70
CA ILE A 55 -12.51 1.85 4.62
C ILE A 55 -11.12 2.14 4.08
N ALA A 56 -10.80 3.43 3.93
CA ALA A 56 -9.50 3.90 3.46
C ALA A 56 -8.85 4.79 4.52
N GLN A 57 -7.53 4.69 4.63
CA GLN A 57 -6.75 5.62 5.44
C GLN A 57 -6.20 6.73 4.51
N LEU A 58 -6.49 7.97 4.88
CA LEU A 58 -6.11 9.17 4.14
C LEU A 58 -5.17 10.04 4.97
N GLY A 59 -4.21 10.67 4.30
CA GLY A 59 -3.27 11.57 4.93
C GLY A 59 -2.43 12.33 3.91
N VAL A 60 -1.73 13.36 4.37
CA VAL A 60 -0.61 13.89 3.59
C VAL A 60 0.54 12.86 3.62
N PRO A 61 1.36 12.74 2.56
CA PRO A 61 2.46 11.76 2.51
C PRO A 61 3.57 12.11 3.49
N ASP A 62 3.39 11.70 4.74
CA ASP A 62 4.24 12.01 5.88
C ASP A 62 4.37 10.79 6.79
N MET A 63 5.60 10.29 6.93
CA MET A 63 5.92 9.10 7.72
C MET A 63 5.69 9.28 9.23
N ARG A 64 5.50 10.51 9.72
CA ARG A 64 5.14 10.73 11.14
C ARG A 64 3.78 10.11 11.48
N ILE A 65 2.84 10.08 10.52
CA ILE A 65 1.48 9.53 10.74
C ILE A 65 1.51 8.02 11.02
N PRO A 66 2.16 7.17 10.20
CA PRO A 66 2.21 5.71 10.47
C PRO A 66 3.19 5.28 11.57
N ILE A 67 4.08 6.15 12.05
CA ILE A 67 5.08 5.80 13.09
C ILE A 67 4.56 6.06 14.51
N GLN A 68 3.65 7.01 14.70
CA GLN A 68 3.06 7.38 15.99
C GLN A 68 2.21 6.27 16.60
#